data_AF-A0A7K6MMD1-F1
#
_entry.id   AF-A0A7K6MMD1-F1
#
_cell.length_a   1.000
_cell.length_b   1.000
_cell.length_c   1.000
_cell.angle_alpha   90.00
_cell.angle_beta   90.00
_cell.angle_gamma   90.00
#
_symmetry.space_group_name_H-M   'P 1'
#
loop_
_entity.id
_entity.type
_entity.pdbx_description
1 polymer ?
#
loop_
_entity_poly.entity_id
_entity_poly.type
_entity_poly.pdbx_seq_one_letter_code
_entity_poly.pdbx_strand_id
1 'polypeptide(L)'
;REEELLYLTFIEDVTNEILRLGLFSNRVLDKLFECHIEENKNRLDEGRMRQMLAVLKADLGCGQGSETELIHAGQEPSEPLDLQEHVPEEELEFTRKGHSLRKASKSEEFLETMDFSLK
;
A
#
# COMPACT_ATOMS: atom_id res chain seq x y z
N ARG A 1 -7.00 18.96 -23.76
CA ARG A 1 -7.86 19.06 -22.56
C ARG A 1 -9.00 18.05 -22.59
N GLU A 2 -9.70 17.90 -23.72
CA GLU A 2 -10.79 16.91 -23.84
C GLU A 2 -10.30 15.47 -23.57
N GLU A 3 -9.09 15.11 -24.03
CA GLU A 3 -8.48 13.82 -23.73
C GLU A 3 -8.30 13.57 -22.22
N GLU A 4 -7.81 14.55 -21.47
CA GLU A 4 -7.68 14.46 -20.01
C GLU A 4 -9.02 14.16 -19.34
N LEU A 5 -10.10 14.76 -19.84
CA LEU A 5 -11.45 14.52 -19.33
C LEU A 5 -11.88 13.08 -19.59
N LEU A 6 -11.53 12.50 -20.74
CA LEU A 6 -11.83 11.09 -21.03
C LEU A 6 -11.10 10.14 -20.06
N TYR A 7 -9.85 10.43 -19.69
CA TYR A 7 -9.15 9.64 -18.66
C TYR A 7 -9.79 9.81 -17.26
N LEU A 8 -10.25 11.01 -16.92
CA LEU A 8 -10.96 11.25 -15.66
C LEU A 8 -12.29 10.49 -15.61
N THR A 9 -13.07 10.52 -16.69
CA THR A 9 -14.31 9.73 -16.79
C THR A 9 -14.03 8.24 -16.74
N PHE A 10 -12.98 7.77 -17.43
CA PHE A 10 -12.57 6.37 -17.39
C PHE A 10 -12.29 5.87 -15.96
N ILE A 11 -11.47 6.61 -15.20
CA ILE A 11 -11.14 6.19 -13.83
C ILE A 11 -12.34 6.36 -12.88
N GLU A 12 -13.18 7.36 -13.11
CA GLU A 12 -14.45 7.54 -12.40
C GLU A 12 -15.37 6.33 -12.60
N ASP A 13 -15.56 5.86 -13.84
CA ASP A 13 -16.43 4.72 -14.15
C ASP A 13 -15.93 3.44 -13.49
N VAL A 14 -14.62 3.16 -13.60
CA VAL A 14 -13.96 2.01 -12.98
C VAL A 14 -14.11 2.05 -11.46
N THR A 15 -13.81 3.18 -10.82
CA THR A 15 -13.86 3.30 -9.35
C THR A 15 -15.30 3.23 -8.84
N ASN A 16 -16.25 3.83 -9.54
CA ASN A 16 -17.67 3.69 -9.23
C ASN A 16 -18.13 2.23 -9.33
N GLU A 17 -17.66 1.47 -10.33
CA GLU A 17 -18.01 0.07 -10.43
C GLU A 17 -17.42 -0.78 -9.31
N ILE A 18 -16.18 -0.53 -8.91
CA ILE A 18 -15.57 -1.18 -7.74
C ILE A 18 -16.40 -0.91 -6.48
N LEU A 19 -16.81 0.34 -6.26
CA LEU A 19 -17.65 0.71 -5.12
C LEU A 19 -19.03 0.03 -5.17
N ARG A 20 -19.65 -0.08 -6.35
CA ARG A 20 -20.93 -0.79 -6.54
C ARG A 20 -20.81 -2.29 -6.27
N LEU A 21 -19.72 -2.91 -6.68
CA LEU A 21 -19.48 -4.35 -6.48
C LEU A 21 -19.10 -4.66 -5.02
N GLY A 22 -18.49 -3.71 -4.30
CA GLY A 22 -18.10 -3.89 -2.91
C GLY A 22 -16.79 -4.67 -2.78
N LEU A 23 -16.81 -5.79 -2.05
CA LEU A 23 -15.61 -6.62 -1.83
C LEU A 23 -15.08 -7.19 -3.16
N PHE A 24 -13.79 -6.99 -3.41
CA PHE A 24 -13.12 -7.45 -4.63
C PHE A 24 -11.94 -8.36 -4.28
N SER A 25 -11.69 -9.34 -5.15
CA SER A 25 -10.43 -10.11 -5.14
C SER A 25 -9.54 -9.64 -6.29
N ASN A 26 -8.23 -9.91 -6.20
CA ASN A 26 -7.28 -9.64 -7.28
C ASN A 26 -7.78 -10.10 -8.64
N ARG A 27 -8.33 -11.32 -8.70
CA ARG A 27 -8.86 -11.91 -9.94
C ARG A 27 -10.10 -11.19 -10.47
N VAL A 28 -10.94 -10.65 -9.59
CA VAL A 28 -12.12 -9.86 -9.99
C VAL A 28 -11.67 -8.52 -10.53
N LEU A 29 -10.75 -7.84 -9.84
CA LEU A 29 -10.17 -6.58 -10.32
C LEU A 29 -9.50 -6.75 -11.68
N ASP A 30 -8.70 -7.79 -11.88
CA ASP A 30 -8.03 -8.05 -13.16
C ASP A 30 -9.03 -8.18 -14.31
N LYS A 31 -10.13 -8.91 -14.11
CA LYS A 31 -11.18 -9.02 -15.12
C LYS A 31 -11.90 -7.69 -15.39
N LEU A 32 -12.23 -6.97 -14.32
CA LEU A 32 -12.90 -5.67 -14.43
C LEU A 32 -12.02 -4.68 -15.21
N PHE A 33 -10.74 -4.64 -14.89
CA PHE A 33 -9.75 -3.80 -15.57
C PHE A 33 -9.61 -4.14 -17.05
N GLU A 34 -9.51 -5.43 -17.42
CA GLU A 34 -9.46 -5.81 -18.83
C GLU A 34 -10.74 -5.41 -19.58
N CYS A 35 -11.93 -5.61 -18.99
CA CYS A 35 -13.19 -5.16 -19.63
C CYS A 35 -13.17 -3.66 -19.92
N HIS A 36 -12.81 -2.84 -18.91
CA HIS A 36 -12.76 -1.38 -19.05
C HIS A 36 -11.70 -0.90 -20.06
N ILE A 37 -10.56 -1.58 -20.12
CA ILE A 37 -9.52 -1.32 -21.14
C ILE A 37 -10.07 -1.65 -22.53
N GLU A 38 -10.69 -2.81 -22.71
CA GLU A 38 -11.21 -3.23 -24.01
C GLU A 38 -12.30 -2.31 -24.55
N GLU A 39 -13.16 -1.79 -23.68
CA GLU A 39 -14.21 -0.82 -24.02
C GLU A 39 -13.64 0.54 -24.46
N ASN A 40 -12.49 0.94 -23.88
CA ASN A 40 -11.92 2.28 -24.07
C ASN A 40 -10.70 2.33 -25.00
N LYS A 41 -10.12 1.19 -25.41
CA LYS A 41 -8.88 1.11 -26.24
C LYS A 41 -8.92 1.86 -27.57
N ASN A 42 -10.12 2.14 -28.09
CA ASN A 42 -10.27 2.88 -29.35
C ASN A 42 -10.17 4.41 -29.17
N ARG A 43 -10.19 4.89 -27.92
CA ARG A 43 -10.30 6.32 -27.57
C ARG A 43 -9.22 6.79 -26.60
N LEU A 44 -8.62 5.87 -25.85
CA LEU A 44 -7.58 6.13 -24.86
C LEU A 44 -6.35 5.25 -25.13
N ASP A 45 -5.18 5.72 -24.68
CA ASP A 45 -3.94 4.95 -24.70
C ASP A 45 -4.00 3.82 -23.66
N GLU A 46 -3.81 2.59 -24.13
CA GLU A 46 -3.88 1.40 -23.29
C GLU A 46 -2.79 1.40 -22.21
N GLY A 47 -1.58 1.83 -22.53
CA GLY A 47 -0.47 1.88 -21.56
C GLY A 47 -0.79 2.81 -20.39
N ARG A 48 -1.33 3.99 -20.69
CA ARG A 48 -1.77 4.97 -19.69
C ARG A 48 -2.94 4.44 -18.85
N MET A 49 -3.94 3.81 -19.49
CA MET A 49 -5.03 3.15 -18.75
C MET A 49 -4.47 2.10 -17.78
N ARG A 50 -3.60 1.21 -18.25
CA ARG A 50 -2.96 0.17 -17.42
C ARG A 50 -2.18 0.76 -16.25
N GLN A 51 -1.45 1.87 -16.46
CA GLN A 51 -0.72 2.55 -15.40
C GLN A 51 -1.67 3.11 -14.32
N MET A 52 -2.76 3.78 -14.73
CA MET A 52 -3.75 4.32 -13.80
C MET A 52 -4.41 3.20 -12.98
N LEU A 53 -4.75 2.08 -13.62
CA LEU A 53 -5.34 0.92 -12.96
C LEU A 53 -4.34 0.21 -12.03
N ALA A 54 -3.04 0.20 -12.37
CA ALA A 54 -2.02 -0.36 -11.49
C ALA A 54 -1.86 0.44 -10.19
N VAL A 55 -1.89 1.77 -10.27
CA VAL A 55 -1.89 2.65 -9.08
C VAL A 55 -3.15 2.39 -8.25
N LEU A 56 -4.32 2.38 -8.89
CA LEU A 56 -5.59 2.09 -8.20
C LEU A 56 -5.55 0.71 -7.52
N LYS A 57 -5.03 -0.32 -8.19
CA LYS A 57 -4.89 -1.67 -7.62
C LYS A 57 -3.99 -1.69 -6.39
N ALA A 58 -2.91 -0.91 -6.40
CA ALA A 58 -2.02 -0.77 -5.26
C ALA A 58 -2.73 -0.05 -4.08
N ASP A 59 -3.47 1.02 -4.35
CA ASP A 59 -4.24 1.77 -3.34
C ASP A 59 -5.33 0.91 -2.68
N LEU A 60 -5.86 -0.06 -3.41
CA LEU A 60 -6.81 -1.06 -2.91
C LEU A 60 -6.16 -2.22 -2.14
N GLY A 61 -4.84 -2.21 -1.94
CA GLY A 61 -4.10 -3.29 -1.26
C GLY A 61 -3.98 -4.58 -2.08
N CYS A 62 -4.27 -4.50 -3.38
CA CYS A 62 -4.30 -5.62 -4.33
C CYS A 62 -3.06 -5.66 -5.25
N GLY A 63 -2.04 -4.85 -4.96
CA GLY A 63 -0.77 -4.84 -5.70
C GLY A 63 0.05 -6.11 -5.51
N GLN A 64 1.10 -6.28 -6.31
CA GLN A 64 2.03 -7.44 -6.34
C GLN A 64 2.83 -7.67 -5.03
N GLY A 65 2.44 -7.08 -3.91
CA GLY A 65 3.12 -7.19 -2.61
C GLY A 65 2.61 -8.30 -1.69
N SER A 66 1.76 -9.23 -2.15
CA SER A 66 1.20 -10.32 -1.32
C SER A 66 1.66 -11.72 -1.71
N GLU A 67 2.77 -11.83 -2.47
CA GLU A 67 3.43 -13.12 -2.78
C GLU A 67 4.81 -13.23 -2.10
N THR A 68 4.93 -12.76 -0.85
CA THR A 68 6.17 -12.91 -0.05
C THR A 68 5.99 -13.73 1.22
N GLU A 69 4.81 -14.27 1.51
CA GLU A 69 4.55 -15.07 2.72
C GLU A 69 4.05 -16.47 2.38
N LEU A 70 4.55 -17.08 1.30
CA LEU A 70 4.33 -18.50 1.05
C LEU A 70 5.67 -19.21 0.81
N ILE A 71 6.11 -19.87 1.89
CA ILE A 71 6.96 -21.07 1.91
C ILE A 71 8.48 -20.83 1.90
N HIS A 72 9.06 -20.70 3.10
CA HIS A 72 10.27 -21.45 3.48
C HIS A 72 10.15 -21.90 4.95
N ALA A 73 9.12 -22.69 5.23
CA ALA A 73 9.12 -23.57 6.38
C ALA A 73 10.06 -24.75 6.05
N GLY A 74 11.22 -24.78 6.68
CA GLY A 74 12.12 -25.93 6.71
C GLY A 74 13.36 -25.80 5.84
N GLN A 75 14.44 -25.23 6.40
CA GLN A 75 15.79 -25.73 6.20
C GLN A 75 16.66 -25.33 7.41
N GLU A 76 17.29 -26.36 7.97
CA GLU A 76 18.15 -26.46 9.16
C GLU A 76 19.32 -25.44 9.21
N PRO A 77 19.93 -25.21 10.41
CA PRO A 77 20.85 -24.12 10.65
C PRO A 77 22.18 -24.34 9.94
N SER A 78 22.49 -23.49 8.95
CA SER A 78 23.83 -23.42 8.37
C SER A 78 24.80 -22.79 9.37
N GLU A 79 25.90 -23.51 9.61
CA GLU A 79 27.02 -23.23 10.50
C GLU A 79 27.59 -21.80 10.35
N PRO A 80 28.04 -21.15 11.45
CA PRO A 80 28.62 -19.82 11.38
C PRO A 80 30.01 -19.89 10.73
N LEU A 81 30.15 -19.28 9.56
CA LEU A 81 31.46 -19.03 8.97
C LEU A 81 32.15 -17.89 9.72
N ASP A 82 33.26 -18.24 10.34
CA ASP A 82 34.24 -17.37 10.99
C ASP A 82 34.81 -16.37 9.97
N LEU A 83 34.48 -15.09 10.12
CA LEU A 83 35.09 -13.99 9.39
C LEU A 83 35.75 -13.05 10.41
N GLN A 84 37.02 -13.35 10.65
CA GLN A 84 37.94 -12.62 11.51
C GLN A 84 38.39 -11.30 10.85
N GLU A 85 38.25 -10.23 11.63
CA GLU A 85 39.01 -8.98 11.67
C GLU A 85 39.01 -8.04 10.45
N HIS A 86 38.43 -6.85 10.67
CA HIS A 86 39.21 -5.61 10.71
C HIS A 86 38.48 -4.54 11.54
N VAL A 87 39.05 -4.17 12.70
CA VAL A 87 38.78 -2.93 13.46
C VAL A 87 40.15 -2.38 13.90
N PRO A 88 40.42 -1.07 13.72
CA PRO A 88 40.37 -0.10 14.83
C PRO A 88 39.54 1.16 14.46
N GLU A 89 38.68 1.66 15.35
CA GLU A 89 38.87 2.87 16.19
C GLU A 89 39.06 4.16 15.35
N GLU A 90 38.18 5.16 15.43
CA GLU A 90 38.26 6.30 16.38
C GLU A 90 36.82 6.79 16.69
N GLU A 91 36.32 6.59 17.91
CA GLU A 91 36.32 7.55 19.02
C GLU A 91 35.39 8.75 18.82
N LEU A 92 34.23 8.74 19.49
CA LEU A 92 33.70 9.91 20.20
C LEU A 92 32.76 9.45 21.32
N GLU A 93 33.27 9.60 22.53
CA GLU A 93 32.70 9.16 23.80
C GLU A 93 31.50 10.01 24.29
N PHE A 94 30.56 9.28 24.92
CA PHE A 94 29.79 9.54 26.14
C PHE A 94 29.11 10.93 26.36
N THR A 95 27.85 10.97 26.81
CA THR A 95 27.57 10.81 28.25
C THR A 95 26.08 10.60 28.61
N ARG A 96 25.86 9.63 29.49
CA ARG A 96 25.11 9.73 30.77
C ARG A 96 23.56 9.82 30.81
N LYS A 97 22.96 8.64 31.10
CA LYS A 97 22.22 8.27 32.35
C LYS A 97 20.88 8.96 32.70
N GLY A 98 19.84 8.13 32.86
CA GLY A 98 18.65 8.39 33.71
C GLY A 98 17.36 7.82 33.11
N HIS A 99 16.89 6.64 33.52
CA HIS A 99 15.85 6.44 34.54
C HIS A 99 14.54 7.22 34.30
N SER A 100 13.51 6.56 33.77
CA SER A 100 12.16 6.71 34.32
C SER A 100 11.26 5.55 33.90
N LEU A 101 10.92 4.67 34.85
CA LEU A 101 9.70 3.88 34.79
C LEU A 101 8.51 4.83 34.65
N ARG A 102 7.55 4.52 33.78
CA ARG A 102 6.13 4.66 34.12
C ARG A 102 5.27 3.75 33.27
N LYS A 103 4.28 3.17 33.96
CA LYS A 103 3.27 2.23 33.48
C LYS A 103 1.99 2.98 33.07
N ALA A 104 1.04 2.19 32.56
CA ALA A 104 -0.40 2.44 32.41
C ALA A 104 -0.79 3.23 31.14
N SER A 105 -1.97 3.06 30.53
CA SER A 105 -3.14 2.22 30.80
C SER A 105 -3.97 2.09 29.52
N LYS A 106 -4.94 1.20 29.59
CA LYS A 106 -5.95 0.78 28.62
C LYS A 106 -6.93 1.91 28.20
N SER A 107 -7.36 1.84 26.93
CA SER A 107 -8.72 2.02 26.36
C SER A 107 -9.52 3.34 26.43
N GLU A 108 -10.36 3.47 25.38
CA GLU A 108 -11.67 4.17 25.30
C GLU A 108 -11.60 5.64 24.86
N GLU A 109 -11.76 5.93 23.57
CA GLU A 109 -13.02 6.35 22.91
C GLU A 109 -13.65 7.59 23.54
N PHE A 110 -13.72 8.71 22.80
CA PHE A 110 -15.01 9.35 22.53
C PHE A 110 -14.89 10.37 21.38
N LEU A 111 -15.88 10.31 20.50
CA LEU A 111 -16.02 11.10 19.28
C LEU A 111 -16.15 12.59 19.60
N GLU A 112 -15.32 13.41 18.96
CA GLU A 112 -15.42 14.87 19.01
C GLU A 112 -16.56 15.32 18.10
N THR A 113 -17.71 15.62 18.71
CA THR A 113 -18.83 16.33 18.08
C THR A 113 -18.37 17.70 17.59
N MET A 114 -18.26 17.87 16.27
CA MET A 114 -18.09 19.18 15.64
C MET A 114 -19.44 19.92 15.62
N ASP A 115 -19.52 21.01 16.39
CA ASP A 115 -20.65 21.95 16.38
C ASP A 115 -20.47 22.93 15.20
N PHE A 116 -21.32 22.83 14.18
CA PHE A 116 -21.43 23.83 13.11
C PHE A 116 -22.48 24.86 13.49
N SER A 117 -22.13 25.77 14.39
CA SER A 117 -22.86 27.02 14.56
C SER A 117 -22.49 27.97 13.40
N LEU A 118 -23.25 27.89 12.30
CA LEU A 118 -23.28 28.92 11.27
C LEU A 118 -24.13 30.11 11.76
N LYS A 119 -23.60 31.28 11.42
CA LYS A 119 -23.93 32.63 11.85
C LYS A 119 -25.35 33.08 11.49
#